data_AF-A0AAU7V9V5-F1
#
_entry.id   AF-A0AAU7V9V5-F1
#
_cell.length_a   1.000
_cell.length_b   1.000
_cell.length_c   1.000
_cell.angle_alpha   90.00
_cell.angle_beta   90.00
_cell.angle_gamma   90.00
#
_symmetry.space_group_name_H-M   'P 1'
#
loop_
_entity.id
_entity.type
_entity.pdbx_description
1 polymer ?
#
loop_
_entity_poly.entity_id
_entity_poly.type
_entity_poly.pdbx_seq_one_letter_code
_entity_poly.pdbx_strand_id
1 'polypeptide(L)'
;MTDLQRAILILQDGTTFRGRPWGARGRAIGPVRLDPTATGFAEALADPLNAGGLVLFTYPHVGNTGHENQELVAAGCIAREPARRPSHWQSAGPLPEAMAAAGVVGISHLDTRALTRHLVQTGPQLGAIFSGEALPLPQWQLTESDNSALPADVVASLLEVFAELEGQD
;
A
#
# COMPACT_ATOMS: atom_id res chain seq x y z
N MET A 1 -12.55 17.78 12.50
CA MET A 1 -11.25 17.73 11.80
C MET A 1 -11.01 16.29 11.41
N THR A 2 -11.13 15.99 10.12
CA THR A 2 -10.90 14.68 9.52
C THR A 2 -9.39 14.38 9.61
N ASP A 3 -9.01 13.40 10.41
CA ASP A 3 -7.65 12.94 10.59
C ASP A 3 -7.19 12.09 9.40
N LEU A 4 -6.55 12.74 8.44
CA LEU A 4 -6.03 12.15 7.19
C LEU A 4 -4.77 11.27 7.40
N GLN A 5 -4.45 10.88 8.64
CA GLN A 5 -3.25 10.09 8.98
C GLN A 5 -3.48 8.58 8.97
N ARG A 6 -4.63 8.10 8.50
CA ARG A 6 -4.99 6.67 8.51
C ARG A 6 -5.08 6.05 7.12
N ALA A 7 -4.66 4.80 7.05
CA ALA A 7 -4.78 3.93 5.89
C ALA A 7 -5.14 2.50 6.28
N ILE A 8 -5.78 1.80 5.36
CA ILE A 8 -6.16 0.39 5.48
C ILE A 8 -5.71 -0.33 4.21
N LEU A 9 -5.16 -1.52 4.38
CA LEU A 9 -5.06 -2.54 3.34
C LEU A 9 -6.04 -3.65 3.67
N ILE A 10 -6.84 -4.06 2.70
CA ILE A 10 -7.68 -5.26 2.78
C ILE A 10 -7.30 -6.21 1.64
N LEU A 11 -7.26 -7.51 1.93
CA LEU A 11 -7.07 -8.57 0.94
C LEU A 11 -8.42 -9.18 0.55
N GLN A 12 -8.47 -9.84 -0.61
CA GLN A 12 -9.69 -10.50 -1.11
C GLN A 12 -10.24 -11.58 -0.18
N ASP A 13 -9.44 -12.13 0.74
CA ASP A 13 -9.91 -13.07 1.76
C ASP A 13 -10.45 -12.40 3.04
N GLY A 14 -10.54 -11.07 3.04
CA GLY A 14 -11.01 -10.26 4.16
C GLY A 14 -9.96 -9.95 5.21
N THR A 15 -8.70 -10.40 5.04
CA THR A 15 -7.60 -10.04 5.95
C THR A 15 -7.29 -8.55 5.83
N THR A 16 -7.21 -7.86 6.97
CA THR A 16 -7.04 -6.40 7.02
C THR A 16 -5.80 -5.98 7.79
N PHE A 17 -5.10 -4.98 7.27
CA PHE A 17 -3.96 -4.34 7.92
C PHE A 17 -4.22 -2.84 8.04
N ARG A 18 -3.94 -2.28 9.21
CA ARG A 18 -4.03 -0.84 9.46
C ARG A 18 -2.63 -0.23 9.36
N GLY A 19 -2.59 1.03 8.93
CA GLY A 19 -1.34 1.73 8.75
C GLY A 19 -1.53 3.23 8.57
N ARG A 20 -0.47 3.86 8.08
CA ARG A 20 -0.42 5.30 7.78
C ARG A 20 -0.28 5.51 6.28
N PRO A 21 -0.95 6.52 5.73
CA PRO A 21 -0.94 6.76 4.30
C PRO A 21 0.40 7.34 3.86
N TRP A 22 0.91 6.88 2.72
CA TRP A 22 2.25 7.20 2.19
C TRP A 22 2.18 7.43 0.68
N GLY A 23 2.70 8.53 0.16
CA GLY A 23 2.48 8.93 -1.24
C GLY A 23 1.06 9.48 -1.48
N ALA A 24 0.45 9.13 -2.61
CA ALA A 24 -0.87 9.63 -2.99
C ALA A 24 -1.95 9.23 -1.97
N ARG A 25 -2.98 10.07 -1.82
CA ARG A 25 -4.17 9.79 -1.02
C ARG A 25 -5.30 9.33 -1.94
N GLY A 26 -6.14 8.41 -1.44
CA GLY A 26 -7.25 7.86 -2.21
C GLY A 26 -7.34 6.34 -2.05
N ARG A 27 -7.74 5.68 -3.14
CA ARG A 27 -7.86 4.22 -3.22
C ARG A 27 -7.01 3.66 -4.36
N ALA A 28 -6.42 2.49 -4.14
CA ALA A 28 -5.80 1.69 -5.18
C ALA A 28 -6.17 0.22 -4.98
N ILE A 29 -6.45 -0.48 -6.08
CA ILE A 29 -6.86 -1.88 -6.08
C ILE A 29 -6.01 -2.60 -7.12
N GLY A 30 -5.56 -3.81 -6.81
CA GLY A 30 -4.77 -4.61 -7.74
C GLY A 30 -4.16 -5.85 -7.10
N PRO A 31 -3.47 -6.68 -7.89
CA PRO A 31 -2.75 -7.84 -7.38
C PRO A 31 -1.61 -7.39 -6.45
N VAL A 32 -1.48 -8.05 -5.29
CA VAL A 32 -0.38 -7.80 -4.36
C VAL A 32 0.86 -8.55 -4.83
N ARG A 33 1.93 -7.81 -5.14
CA ARG A 33 3.20 -8.34 -5.67
C ARG A 33 4.29 -8.20 -4.61
N LEU A 34 4.87 -9.33 -4.21
CA LEU A 34 5.96 -9.36 -3.23
C LEU A 34 7.28 -8.91 -3.87
N ASP A 35 7.96 -7.98 -3.21
CA ASP A 35 9.28 -7.50 -3.62
C ASP A 35 10.31 -7.74 -2.49
N PRO A 36 11.33 -8.60 -2.72
CA PRO A 36 12.35 -8.93 -1.74
C PRO A 36 13.55 -7.97 -1.75
N THR A 37 13.55 -6.97 -2.62
CA THR A 37 14.69 -6.05 -2.76
C THR A 37 14.91 -5.24 -1.48
N ALA A 38 16.18 -5.01 -1.15
CA ALA A 38 16.58 -4.14 -0.04
C ALA A 38 16.93 -2.71 -0.51
N THR A 39 16.92 -2.48 -1.82
CA THR A 39 17.27 -1.23 -2.51
C THR A 39 16.54 -1.18 -3.85
N GLY A 40 16.50 -0.03 -4.52
CA GLY A 40 15.88 0.07 -5.84
C GLY A 40 14.34 0.17 -5.79
N PHE A 41 13.82 0.77 -4.71
CA PHE A 41 12.37 0.82 -4.47
C PHE A 41 11.62 1.64 -5.52
N ALA A 42 12.22 2.72 -6.01
CA ALA A 42 11.61 3.56 -7.01
C ALA A 42 11.60 2.85 -8.38
N GLU A 43 12.63 2.07 -8.68
CA GLU A 43 12.77 1.22 -9.86
C GLU A 43 11.73 0.10 -9.83
N ALA A 44 11.54 -0.56 -8.69
CA ALA A 44 10.49 -1.56 -8.52
C ALA A 44 9.09 -0.97 -8.80
N LEU A 45 8.81 0.24 -8.33
CA LEU A 45 7.52 0.92 -8.60
C LEU A 45 7.37 1.41 -10.05
N ALA A 46 8.48 1.57 -10.78
CA ALA A 46 8.51 1.95 -12.20
C ALA A 46 8.56 0.75 -13.16
N ASP A 47 8.78 -0.46 -12.65
CA ASP A 47 8.83 -1.67 -13.47
C ASP A 47 7.47 -1.94 -14.14
N PRO A 48 7.39 -2.08 -15.48
CA PRO A 48 6.16 -2.45 -16.18
C PRO A 48 5.50 -3.74 -15.67
N LEU A 49 6.28 -4.68 -15.12
CA LEU A 49 5.76 -5.90 -14.49
C LEU A 49 4.90 -5.60 -13.25
N ASN A 50 5.12 -4.44 -12.64
CA ASN A 50 4.38 -3.95 -11.48
C ASN A 50 3.23 -3.00 -11.84
N ALA A 51 3.02 -2.70 -13.13
CA ALA A 51 1.91 -1.86 -13.59
C ALA A 51 0.56 -2.34 -13.05
N GLY A 52 -0.24 -1.41 -12.51
CA GLY A 52 -1.56 -1.70 -11.93
C GLY A 52 -1.55 -2.54 -10.63
N GLY A 53 -0.38 -2.98 -10.14
CA GLY A 53 -0.28 -3.81 -8.94
C GLY A 53 0.03 -3.03 -7.68
N LEU A 54 -0.12 -3.70 -6.53
CA LEU A 54 0.29 -3.20 -5.22
C LEU A 54 1.63 -3.84 -4.85
N VAL A 55 2.70 -3.07 -4.87
CA VAL A 55 4.04 -3.58 -4.56
C VAL A 55 4.23 -3.63 -3.04
N LEU A 56 4.48 -4.82 -2.52
CA LEU A 56 4.76 -5.08 -1.11
C LEU A 56 6.25 -5.31 -0.90
N PHE A 57 6.90 -4.33 -0.29
CA PHE A 57 8.31 -4.46 0.08
C PHE A 57 8.45 -5.26 1.38
N THR A 58 9.25 -6.32 1.31
CA THR A 58 9.57 -7.14 2.49
C THR A 58 10.67 -6.52 3.35
N TYR A 59 11.53 -5.69 2.77
CA TYR A 59 12.54 -4.94 3.51
C TYR A 59 11.88 -3.82 4.32
N PRO A 60 12.21 -3.67 5.63
CA PRO A 60 11.45 -2.78 6.50
C PRO A 60 11.64 -1.30 6.18
N HIS A 61 12.85 -0.86 5.83
CA HIS A 61 13.16 0.55 5.59
C HIS A 61 13.13 0.92 4.11
N VAL A 62 12.03 1.53 3.66
CA VAL A 62 11.79 1.78 2.23
C VAL A 62 11.93 3.27 1.90
N GLY A 63 12.57 3.58 0.77
CA GLY A 63 12.72 4.95 0.26
C GLY A 63 13.94 5.72 0.78
N ASN A 64 14.92 5.03 1.40
CA ASN A 64 16.17 5.62 1.88
C ASN A 64 17.05 6.23 0.78
N THR A 65 16.91 5.80 -0.48
CA THR A 65 17.61 6.37 -1.64
C THR A 65 16.82 7.45 -2.37
N GLY A 66 15.53 7.66 -2.01
CA GLY A 66 14.63 8.54 -2.73
C GLY A 66 14.27 8.01 -4.13
N HIS A 67 14.03 8.89 -5.08
CA HIS A 67 13.79 8.57 -6.50
C HIS A 67 14.80 9.28 -7.41
N GLU A 68 14.92 8.83 -8.66
CA GLU A 68 15.80 9.39 -9.70
C GLU A 68 14.99 9.88 -10.93
N ASN A 69 13.82 10.48 -10.67
CA ASN A 69 12.86 10.99 -11.67
C ASN A 69 12.25 9.95 -12.64
N GLN A 70 12.29 8.66 -12.33
CA GLN A 70 11.52 7.67 -13.09
C GLN A 70 10.00 7.87 -12.96
N GLU A 71 9.27 7.54 -14.02
CA GLU A 71 7.81 7.46 -14.00
C GLU A 71 7.36 6.19 -13.28
N LEU A 72 6.52 6.33 -12.26
CA LEU A 72 6.02 5.19 -11.49
C LEU A 72 4.73 4.68 -12.14
N VAL A 73 4.60 3.35 -12.25
CA VAL A 73 3.48 2.69 -12.94
C VAL A 73 2.68 1.75 -12.03
N ALA A 74 3.20 1.43 -10.84
CA ALA A 74 2.49 0.67 -9.82
C ALA A 74 1.23 1.43 -9.35
N ALA A 75 0.15 0.71 -9.06
CA ALA A 75 -1.07 1.33 -8.52
C ALA A 75 -0.90 1.69 -7.04
N GLY A 76 -0.12 0.90 -6.30
CA GLY A 76 0.12 1.17 -4.89
C GLY A 76 1.39 0.56 -4.32
N CYS A 77 1.70 0.97 -3.10
CA CYS A 77 2.95 0.65 -2.43
C CYS A 77 2.71 0.32 -0.95
N ILE A 78 3.25 -0.78 -0.47
CA ILE A 78 3.06 -1.29 0.88
C ILE A 78 4.43 -1.44 1.54
N ALA A 79 4.65 -0.71 2.64
CA ALA A 79 5.91 -0.70 3.36
C ALA A 79 5.72 -0.80 4.87
N ARG A 80 6.77 -1.21 5.59
CA ARG A 80 6.75 -1.19 7.06
C ARG A 80 7.14 0.18 7.60
N GLU A 81 8.34 0.63 7.30
CA GLU A 81 8.90 1.86 7.86
C GLU A 81 9.45 2.75 6.73
N PRO A 82 8.69 3.78 6.30
CA PRO A 82 9.17 4.74 5.32
C PRO A 82 10.39 5.49 5.85
N ALA A 83 11.39 5.68 5.00
CA ALA A 83 12.54 6.51 5.34
C ALA A 83 12.08 7.96 5.56
N ARG A 84 12.45 8.55 6.70
CA ARG A 84 12.13 9.95 7.03
C ARG A 84 12.71 10.95 6.03
N ARG A 85 13.88 10.63 5.50
CA ARG A 85 14.59 11.44 4.49
C ARG A 85 15.42 10.52 3.60
N PRO A 86 15.51 10.79 2.30
CA PRO A 86 16.46 10.11 1.45
C PRO A 86 17.89 10.58 1.75
N SER A 87 18.87 9.74 1.43
CA SER A 87 20.30 10.05 1.58
C SER A 87 21.11 9.31 0.53
N HIS A 88 20.99 9.77 -0.72
CA HIS A 88 21.74 9.24 -1.86
C HIS A 88 22.14 10.38 -2.79
N TRP A 89 23.33 10.30 -3.39
CA TRP A 89 23.88 11.40 -4.21
C TRP A 89 23.12 11.60 -5.52
N GLN A 90 22.44 10.57 -6.03
CA GLN A 90 21.56 10.64 -7.20
C GLN A 90 20.11 10.98 -6.85
N SER A 91 19.79 11.15 -5.57
CA SER A 91 18.41 11.37 -5.14
C SER A 91 17.89 12.72 -5.65
N ALA A 92 16.84 12.68 -6.46
CA ALA A 92 16.12 13.85 -6.92
C ALA A 92 15.08 14.36 -5.90
N GLY A 93 14.70 13.51 -4.94
CA GLY A 93 13.72 13.85 -3.91
C GLY A 93 13.25 12.64 -3.10
N PRO A 94 12.40 12.85 -2.08
CA PRO A 94 11.75 11.79 -1.34
C PRO A 94 10.83 10.94 -2.23
N LEU A 95 10.91 9.61 -2.10
CA LEU A 95 10.01 8.67 -2.78
C LEU A 95 8.50 9.00 -2.65
N PRO A 96 7.96 9.40 -1.47
CA PRO A 96 6.54 9.75 -1.38
C PRO A 96 6.10 10.90 -2.28
N GLU A 97 7.00 11.82 -2.64
CA GLU A 97 6.66 12.93 -3.53
C GLU A 97 6.45 12.43 -4.96
N ALA A 98 7.35 11.56 -5.45
CA ALA A 98 7.18 10.89 -6.74
C ALA A 98 5.91 10.01 -6.78
N MET A 99 5.64 9.28 -5.69
CA MET A 99 4.40 8.50 -5.55
C MET A 99 3.15 9.39 -5.63
N ALA A 100 3.14 10.53 -4.93
CA ALA A 100 2.02 11.46 -4.96
C ALA A 100 1.81 12.05 -6.37
N ALA A 101 2.89 12.41 -7.06
CA ALA A 101 2.83 12.95 -8.42
C ALA A 101 2.31 11.94 -9.45
N ALA A 102 2.68 10.66 -9.30
CA ALA A 102 2.25 9.57 -10.20
C ALA A 102 0.91 8.93 -9.79
N GLY A 103 0.28 9.36 -8.69
CA GLY A 103 -0.98 8.77 -8.21
C GLY A 103 -0.83 7.41 -7.53
N VAL A 104 0.39 7.01 -7.16
CA VAL A 104 0.67 5.75 -6.45
C VAL A 104 0.19 5.86 -5.00
N VAL A 105 -0.87 5.13 -4.64
CA VAL A 105 -1.44 5.16 -3.30
C VAL A 105 -0.69 4.19 -2.39
N GLY A 106 -0.08 4.69 -1.33
CA GLY A 106 0.72 3.87 -0.44
C GLY A 106 0.20 3.78 1.00
N ILE A 107 0.58 2.68 1.65
CA ILE A 107 0.35 2.41 3.06
C ILE A 107 1.66 1.99 3.73
N SER A 108 1.84 2.48 4.95
CA SER A 108 3.02 2.26 5.77
C SER A 108 2.66 1.89 7.21
N HIS A 109 3.65 1.54 8.03
CA HIS A 109 3.48 1.21 9.46
C HIS A 109 2.59 -0.01 9.73
N LEU A 110 2.54 -0.95 8.77
CA LEU A 110 1.89 -2.25 8.96
C LEU A 110 2.93 -3.36 9.14
N ASP A 111 2.50 -4.50 9.70
CA ASP A 111 3.34 -5.68 9.79
C ASP A 111 3.45 -6.39 8.44
N THR A 112 4.38 -5.91 7.60
CA THR A 112 4.66 -6.51 6.29
C THR A 112 5.14 -7.96 6.38
N ARG A 113 5.67 -8.41 7.53
CA ARG A 113 6.08 -9.80 7.72
C ARG A 113 4.87 -10.70 7.94
N ALA A 114 3.89 -10.26 8.73
CA ALA A 114 2.62 -10.96 8.87
C ALA A 114 1.89 -11.06 7.52
N LEU A 115 1.81 -9.95 6.79
CA LEU A 115 1.23 -9.90 5.44
C LEU A 115 1.97 -10.83 4.45
N THR A 116 3.30 -10.80 4.43
CA THR A 116 4.10 -11.67 3.55
C THR A 116 3.85 -13.15 3.86
N ARG A 117 3.87 -13.53 5.15
CA ARG A 117 3.59 -14.91 5.57
C ARG A 117 2.20 -15.36 5.14
N HIS A 118 1.22 -14.48 5.29
CA HIS A 118 -0.15 -14.73 4.88
C HIS A 118 -0.24 -15.02 3.38
N LEU A 119 0.27 -14.13 2.53
CA LEU A 119 0.30 -14.31 1.08
C LEU A 119 1.04 -15.57 0.63
N VAL A 120 2.14 -15.93 1.30
CA VAL A 120 2.86 -17.18 1.03
C VAL A 120 2.02 -18.42 1.38
N GLN A 121 1.19 -18.35 2.42
CA GLN A 121 0.33 -19.46 2.85
C GLN A 121 -0.93 -19.59 2.00
N THR A 122 -1.50 -18.46 1.57
CA THR A 122 -2.78 -18.41 0.84
C THR A 122 -2.62 -18.37 -0.68
N GLY A 123 -1.44 -18.01 -1.18
CA GLY A 123 -1.20 -17.72 -2.59
C GLY A 123 -1.47 -16.25 -2.97
N PRO A 124 -1.28 -15.90 -4.26
CA PRO A 124 -1.52 -14.55 -4.79
C PRO A 124 -2.95 -14.06 -4.53
N GLN A 125 -3.09 -12.79 -4.15
CA GLN A 125 -4.39 -12.19 -3.87
C GLN A 125 -4.50 -10.78 -4.46
N LEU A 126 -5.72 -10.37 -4.78
CA LEU A 126 -6.06 -8.95 -4.90
C LEU A 126 -6.01 -8.29 -3.53
N GLY A 127 -5.61 -7.02 -3.53
CA GLY A 127 -5.67 -6.16 -2.36
C GLY A 127 -6.23 -4.79 -2.73
N ALA A 128 -6.65 -4.05 -1.71
CA ALA A 128 -7.11 -2.68 -1.84
C ALA A 128 -6.54 -1.82 -0.72
N ILE A 129 -5.92 -0.71 -1.09
CA ILE A 129 -5.42 0.31 -0.18
C ILE A 129 -6.41 1.46 -0.17
N PHE A 130 -6.79 1.92 1.02
CA PHE A 130 -7.63 3.09 1.23
C PHE A 130 -6.95 4.06 2.18
N SER A 131 -7.02 5.35 1.87
CA SER A 131 -6.40 6.41 2.69
C SER A 131 -7.18 7.71 2.67
N GLY A 132 -7.05 8.47 3.76
CA GLY A 132 -7.64 9.82 3.85
C GLY A 132 -9.17 9.79 3.77
N GLU A 133 -9.73 10.53 2.81
CA GLU A 133 -11.19 10.62 2.59
C GLU A 133 -11.76 9.37 1.90
N ALA A 134 -10.93 8.55 1.27
CA ALA A 134 -11.36 7.31 0.63
C ALA A 134 -11.51 6.14 1.61
N LEU A 135 -11.35 6.37 2.91
CA LEU A 135 -11.54 5.32 3.91
C LEU A 135 -13.00 4.85 3.92
N PRO A 136 -13.26 3.53 3.88
CA PRO A 136 -14.60 2.96 3.88
C PRO A 136 -15.29 3.05 5.25
N LEU A 137 -14.60 3.59 6.25
CA LEU A 137 -15.08 3.73 7.62
C LEU A 137 -14.73 5.09 8.22
N PRO A 138 -15.55 5.56 9.18
CA PRO A 138 -15.17 6.68 10.02
C PRO A 138 -13.84 6.43 10.73
N GLN A 139 -12.94 7.40 10.65
CA GLN A 139 -11.55 7.26 11.10
C GLN A 139 -11.38 6.95 12.60
N TRP A 140 -12.35 7.33 13.43
CA TRP A 140 -12.33 7.02 14.87
C TRP A 140 -12.49 5.53 15.18
N GLN A 141 -13.00 4.73 14.23
CA GLN A 141 -13.05 3.26 14.35
C GLN A 141 -11.71 2.58 14.06
N LEU A 142 -10.72 3.35 13.60
CA LEU A 142 -9.38 2.89 13.26
C LEU A 142 -8.41 3.33 14.37
N THR A 143 -8.55 2.77 15.57
CA THR A 143 -7.65 3.05 16.70
C THR A 143 -6.32 2.30 16.58
N GLU A 144 -5.23 2.92 17.04
CA GLU A 144 -3.83 2.49 16.81
C GLU A 144 -3.44 1.10 17.38
N SER A 145 -4.30 0.46 18.17
CA SER A 145 -3.90 -0.68 19.01
C SER A 145 -4.47 -2.03 18.61
N ASP A 146 -5.35 -2.10 17.62
CA ASP A 146 -5.96 -3.37 17.25
C ASP A 146 -5.66 -3.74 15.80
N ASN A 147 -4.97 -4.87 15.60
CA ASN A 147 -5.10 -5.68 14.39
C ASN A 147 -6.45 -6.42 14.37
N SER A 148 -7.46 -5.92 15.10
CA SER A 148 -8.80 -6.47 15.07
C SER A 148 -9.31 -6.38 13.64
N ALA A 149 -10.00 -7.44 13.22
CA ALA A 149 -10.73 -7.43 11.97
C ALA A 149 -11.61 -6.17 11.89
N LEU A 150 -11.71 -5.60 10.70
CA LEU A 150 -12.74 -4.59 10.45
C LEU A 150 -14.13 -5.21 10.74
N PRO A 151 -15.14 -4.37 11.06
CA PRO A 151 -16.52 -4.85 11.17
C PRO A 151 -16.92 -5.67 9.93
N ALA A 152 -17.63 -6.77 10.15
CA ALA A 152 -17.90 -7.78 9.11
C ALA A 152 -18.71 -7.22 7.92
N ASP A 153 -19.59 -6.26 8.19
CA ASP A 153 -20.35 -5.51 7.19
C ASP A 153 -19.43 -4.71 6.26
N VAL A 154 -18.38 -4.11 6.79
CA VAL A 154 -17.40 -3.32 6.03
C VAL A 154 -16.57 -4.23 5.16
N VAL A 155 -16.10 -5.35 5.73
CA VAL A 155 -15.37 -6.36 4.98
C VAL A 155 -16.25 -6.87 3.83
N ALA A 156 -17.51 -7.21 4.09
CA ALA A 156 -18.44 -7.67 3.06
C ALA A 156 -18.61 -6.66 1.92
N SER A 157 -18.86 -5.38 2.22
CA SER A 157 -18.99 -4.34 1.19
C SER A 157 -17.71 -4.14 0.38
N LEU A 158 -16.53 -4.29 0.98
CA LEU A 158 -15.26 -4.20 0.26
C LEU A 158 -14.99 -5.44 -0.61
N LEU A 159 -15.42 -6.62 -0.15
CA LEU A 159 -15.40 -7.86 -0.93
C LEU A 159 -16.33 -7.79 -2.14
N GLU A 160 -17.47 -7.12 -2.04
CA GLU A 160 -18.33 -6.82 -3.20
C GLU A 160 -17.59 -5.97 -4.24
N VAL A 161 -16.83 -4.96 -3.82
CA VAL A 161 -16.00 -4.16 -4.74
C VAL A 161 -14.93 -5.00 -5.44
N PHE A 162 -14.31 -5.96 -4.74
CA PHE A 162 -13.36 -6.88 -5.38
C PHE A 162 -14.05 -7.75 -6.43
N ALA A 163 -15.24 -8.29 -6.12
CA ALA A 163 -16.01 -9.13 -7.04
C ALA A 163 -16.50 -8.36 -8.29
N GLU A 164 -16.87 -7.08 -8.14
CA GLU A 164 -17.23 -6.21 -9.26
C GLU A 164 -16.04 -5.97 -10.21
N LEU A 165 -14.83 -5.89 -9.68
CA LEU A 165 -13.62 -5.65 -10.46
C LEU A 165 -13.09 -6.92 -11.13
N GLU A 166 -13.24 -8.10 -10.51
CA GLU A 166 -12.95 -9.39 -11.17
C GLU A 166 -13.86 -9.65 -12.39
N GLY A 167 -15.04 -9.04 -12.43
CA GLY A 167 -16.00 -9.17 -13.54
C GLY A 167 -15.80 -8.20 -14.71
N GLN A 168 -14.78 -7.33 -14.67
CA GLN A 168 -14.52 -6.31 -15.70
C GLN A 168 -13.39 -6.66 -16.68
N ASP A 169 -12.85 -7.88 -16.61
CA ASP A 169 -11.89 -8.43 -17.59
C ASP A 169 -12.57 -9.12 -18.79
#